data_AF-W2WVE9-F1
#
_entry.id   AF-W2WVE9-F1
#
_cell.length_a   1.000
_cell.length_b   1.000
_cell.length_c   1.000
_cell.angle_alpha   90.00
_cell.angle_beta   90.00
_cell.angle_gamma   90.00
#
_symmetry.space_group_name_H-M   'P 1'
#
loop_
_entity.id
_entity.type
_entity.pdbx_description
1 polymer ?
#
loop_
_entity_poly.entity_id
_entity_poly.type
_entity_poly.pdbx_seq_one_letter_code
_entity_poly.pdbx_strand_id
1 'polypeptide(L)'
;GDLPSPPAMCEDTQWELIKRMCVLEPTQRIKISTVVDELVKFVNINNDNQERERERESEISTVVDQQAMFANVNNGNEESDISTKVSTMQKLKLALKSTICSHSCATEKTHVSTEPKSIPSIISNAQTVLTSLQTGVNQNSDVLLLYTSLWKSLEMVQGEIDENHNDECRVAFGSLVTDASTFTMKLQNAGDRLISVAETTMRYYALDRRLDKLCEAYFIVRQDKSC
;
A
#
# COMPACT_ATOMS: atom_id res chain seq x y z
N GLY A 1 13.30 25.61 11.62
CA GLY A 1 13.09 25.32 10.20
C GLY A 1 11.68 25.70 9.88
N ASP A 2 11.47 26.42 8.79
CA ASP A 2 10.14 26.88 8.40
C ASP A 2 9.40 25.80 7.61
N LEU A 3 8.07 25.76 7.76
CA LEU A 3 7.24 24.86 6.97
C LEU A 3 7.22 25.33 5.50
N PRO A 4 7.20 24.39 4.53
CA PRO A 4 7.02 24.73 3.13
C PRO A 4 5.62 25.31 2.89
N SER A 5 5.38 25.88 1.71
CA SER A 5 4.04 26.33 1.31
C SER A 5 3.03 25.17 1.28
N PRO A 6 1.75 25.41 1.62
CA PRO A 6 0.71 24.39 1.56
C PRO A 6 0.56 23.78 0.16
N PRO A 7 0.44 22.45 0.02
CA PRO A 7 0.06 21.82 -1.24
C PRO A 7 -1.33 22.25 -1.71
N ALA A 8 -1.55 22.36 -3.03
CA ALA A 8 -2.82 22.82 -3.61
C ALA A 8 -4.06 21.97 -3.24
N MET A 9 -3.85 20.70 -2.86
CA MET A 9 -4.89 19.75 -2.45
C MET A 9 -5.22 19.82 -0.95
N CYS A 10 -4.46 20.61 -0.18
CA CYS A 10 -4.63 20.71 1.26
C CYS A 10 -5.55 21.88 1.58
N GLU A 11 -6.69 21.58 2.21
CA GLU A 11 -7.61 22.62 2.67
C GLU A 11 -6.99 23.42 3.83
N ASP A 12 -7.39 24.69 3.96
CA ASP A 12 -6.87 25.59 5.01
C ASP A 12 -6.96 24.99 6.41
N THR A 13 -8.04 24.25 6.69
CA THR A 13 -8.28 23.59 7.99
C THR A 13 -7.31 22.44 8.25
N GLN A 14 -7.00 21.66 7.22
CA GLN A 14 -6.00 20.57 7.28
C GLN A 14 -4.59 21.14 7.46
N TRP A 15 -4.29 22.24 6.76
CA TRP A 15 -3.01 22.91 6.86
C TRP A 15 -2.79 23.57 8.23
N GLU A 16 -3.85 24.13 8.83
CA GLU A 16 -3.79 24.67 10.19
C GLU A 16 -3.43 23.61 11.24
N LEU A 17 -3.98 22.40 11.11
CA LEU A 17 -3.61 21.27 11.96
C LEU A 17 -2.12 20.93 11.81
N ILE A 18 -1.61 20.87 10.59
CA ILE A 18 -0.18 20.59 10.31
C ILE A 18 0.71 21.67 10.95
N LYS A 19 0.35 22.96 10.83
CA LYS A 19 1.10 24.04 11.48
C LYS A 19 1.18 23.86 12.99
N ARG A 20 0.07 23.47 13.63
CA ARG A 20 0.00 23.21 15.08
C ARG A 20 0.77 21.95 15.51
N MET A 21 0.88 20.94 14.64
CA MET A 21 1.68 19.74 14.88
C MET A 21 3.18 19.98 14.72
N CYS A 22 3.57 20.89 13.82
CA CYS A 22 4.97 21.13 13.45
C CYS A 22 5.54 22.39 14.10
N VAL A 23 4.92 22.92 15.16
CA VAL A 23 5.48 24.02 15.96
C VAL A 23 6.88 23.65 16.46
N LEU A 24 7.81 24.59 16.30
CA LEU A 24 9.22 24.41 16.65
C LEU A 24 9.38 24.13 18.16
N GLU A 25 8.68 24.91 18.98
CA GLU A 25 8.65 24.76 20.43
C GLU A 25 7.82 23.53 20.85
N PRO A 26 8.43 22.49 21.46
CA PRO A 26 7.72 21.26 21.82
C PRO A 26 6.57 21.48 22.82
N THR A 27 6.67 22.49 23.67
CA THR A 27 5.66 22.83 24.68
C THR A 27 4.42 23.50 24.06
N GLN A 28 4.57 24.10 22.88
CA GLN A 28 3.47 24.73 22.12
C GLN A 28 2.85 23.77 21.11
N ARG A 29 3.50 22.62 20.87
CA ARG A 29 2.98 21.58 19.99
C ARG A 29 1.74 20.95 20.61
N ILE A 30 0.70 20.80 19.78
CA ILE A 30 -0.54 20.16 20.23
C ILE A 30 -0.30 18.69 20.59
N LYS A 31 -1.09 18.19 21.54
CA LYS A 31 -1.02 16.80 21.99
C LYS A 31 -1.50 15.86 20.89
N ILE A 32 -0.90 14.67 20.82
CA ILE A 32 -1.31 13.63 19.87
C ILE A 32 -2.80 13.26 20.00
N SER A 33 -3.36 13.28 21.20
CA SER A 33 -4.78 13.05 21.42
C SER A 33 -5.65 14.05 20.67
N THR A 34 -5.29 15.34 20.72
CA THR A 34 -5.98 16.42 20.01
C THR A 34 -5.83 16.28 18.50
N VAL A 35 -4.67 15.86 18.02
CA VAL A 35 -4.46 15.55 16.59
C VAL A 35 -5.44 14.47 16.14
N VAL A 36 -5.55 13.38 16.90
CA VAL A 36 -6.48 12.29 16.59
C VAL A 36 -7.93 12.77 16.59
N ASP A 37 -8.33 13.56 17.58
CA ASP A 37 -9.68 14.15 17.64
C ASP A 37 -10.00 15.01 16.42
N GLU A 38 -9.04 15.79 15.92
CA GLU A 38 -9.21 16.61 14.72
C GLU A 38 -9.22 15.78 13.43
N LEU A 39 -8.37 14.75 13.32
CA LEU A 39 -8.37 13.84 12.17
C LEU A 39 -9.71 13.08 12.02
N VAL A 40 -10.32 12.66 13.13
CA VAL A 40 -11.64 12.00 13.11
C VAL A 40 -12.70 12.92 12.50
N LYS A 41 -12.65 14.23 12.78
CA LYS A 41 -13.60 15.19 12.20
C LYS A 41 -13.48 15.25 10.67
N PHE A 42 -12.25 15.25 10.13
CA PHE A 42 -12.04 15.27 8.68
C PHE A 42 -12.57 13.99 8.00
N VAL A 43 -12.38 12.83 8.63
CA VAL A 43 -12.92 11.56 8.12
C VAL A 43 -14.45 11.61 8.07
N ASN A 44 -15.10 12.11 9.12
CA ASN A 44 -16.56 12.21 9.16
C ASN A 44 -17.10 13.15 8.09
N ILE A 45 -16.48 14.33 7.90
CA ILE A 45 -16.87 15.29 6.86
C ILE A 45 -16.76 14.67 5.46
N ASN A 46 -15.69 13.90 5.20
CA ASN A 46 -15.52 13.24 3.91
C ASN A 46 -16.57 12.16 3.67
N ASN A 47 -16.94 11.40 4.70
CA ASN A 47 -18.01 10.41 4.61
C ASN A 47 -19.36 11.09 4.33
N ASP A 48 -19.68 12.18 5.02
CA ASP A 48 -20.90 12.96 4.81
C ASP A 48 -20.96 13.58 3.40
N ASN A 49 -19.81 13.97 2.85
CA ASN A 49 -19.71 14.45 1.47
C ASN A 49 -19.97 13.32 0.46
N GLN A 50 -19.41 12.12 0.67
CA GLN A 50 -19.67 10.96 -0.18
C GLN A 50 -21.12 10.47 -0.12
N GLU A 51 -21.74 10.50 1.05
CA GLU A 51 -23.16 10.13 1.22
C GLU A 51 -24.05 11.07 0.37
N ARG A 52 -23.84 12.38 0.51
CA ARG A 52 -24.58 13.41 -0.24
C ARG A 52 -24.32 13.38 -1.74
N GLU A 53 -23.12 13.02 -2.17
CA GLU A 53 -22.82 12.84 -3.60
C GLU A 53 -23.52 11.61 -4.16
N ARG A 54 -23.54 10.48 -3.43
CA ARG A 54 -24.29 9.29 -3.84
C ARG A 54 -25.80 9.55 -3.89
N GLU A 55 -26.34 10.33 -2.97
CA GLU A 55 -27.74 10.75 -3.00
C GLU A 55 -28.04 11.61 -4.23
N ARG A 56 -27.19 12.60 -4.54
CA ARG A 56 -27.33 13.43 -5.75
C ARG A 56 -27.16 12.64 -7.05
N GLU A 57 -26.24 11.68 -7.11
CA GLU A 57 -26.06 10.80 -8.27
C GLU A 57 -27.26 9.86 -8.45
N SER A 58 -27.83 9.37 -7.36
CA SER A 58 -29.08 8.59 -7.38
C SER A 58 -30.25 9.44 -7.89
N GLU A 59 -30.36 10.71 -7.47
CA GLU A 59 -31.38 11.63 -7.98
C GLU A 59 -31.18 11.91 -9.48
N ILE A 60 -29.96 12.17 -9.94
CA ILE A 60 -29.64 12.35 -11.37
C ILE A 60 -30.01 11.10 -12.19
N SER A 61 -29.73 9.90 -11.68
CA SER A 61 -30.12 8.64 -12.33
C SER A 61 -31.62 8.57 -12.57
N THR A 62 -32.44 8.94 -11.58
CA THR A 62 -33.91 8.90 -11.73
C THR A 62 -34.44 9.91 -12.75
N VAL A 63 -33.80 11.08 -12.87
CA VAL A 63 -34.19 12.12 -13.84
C VAL A 63 -33.78 11.73 -15.26
N VAL A 64 -32.63 11.07 -15.43
CA VAL A 64 -32.18 10.51 -16.73
C VAL A 64 -33.10 9.37 -17.18
N ASP A 65 -33.52 8.49 -16.28
CA ASP A 65 -34.46 7.41 -16.59
C ASP A 65 -35.85 7.96 -16.98
N GLN A 66 -36.31 9.03 -16.32
CA GLN A 66 -37.53 9.74 -16.72
C GLN A 66 -37.38 10.41 -18.10
N GLN A 67 -36.22 10.99 -18.42
CA GLN A 67 -35.93 11.54 -19.74
C GLN A 67 -35.90 10.46 -20.84
N ALA A 68 -35.43 9.26 -20.54
CA ALA A 68 -35.42 8.12 -21.47
C ALA A 68 -36.84 7.64 -21.81
N MET A 69 -37.80 7.75 -20.88
CA MET A 69 -39.22 7.48 -21.18
C MET A 69 -39.85 8.51 -22.14
N PHE A 70 -39.37 9.75 -22.18
CA PHE A 70 -39.83 10.77 -23.12
C PHE A 70 -39.17 10.66 -24.52
N ALA A 71 -38.08 9.90 -24.66
CA ALA A 71 -37.31 9.81 -25.90
C ALA A 71 -37.73 8.68 -26.86
N ASN A 72 -38.68 7.81 -26.49
CA ASN A 72 -39.02 6.63 -27.31
C ASN A 72 -40.06 6.89 -28.41
N VAL A 73 -39.83 7.94 -29.20
CA VAL A 73 -40.40 8.07 -30.54
C VAL A 73 -39.23 8.40 -31.46
N ASN A 74 -38.81 7.41 -32.26
CA ASN A 74 -37.83 7.42 -33.36
C ASN A 74 -36.47 6.75 -33.07
N ASN A 75 -36.38 5.43 -33.20
CA ASN A 75 -35.70 4.76 -34.34
C ASN A 75 -35.46 3.29 -33.97
N GLY A 76 -36.01 2.38 -34.77
CA GLY A 76 -35.71 0.96 -34.68
C GLY A 76 -34.44 0.62 -35.45
N ASN A 77 -33.68 -0.37 -34.93
CA ASN A 77 -32.94 -1.44 -35.64
C ASN A 77 -31.49 -1.82 -35.22
N GLU A 78 -31.00 -1.51 -34.01
CA GLU A 78 -29.64 -1.94 -33.58
C GLU A 78 -29.53 -2.63 -32.19
N GLU A 79 -30.57 -3.33 -31.72
CA GLU A 79 -30.59 -3.88 -30.34
C GLU A 79 -29.98 -5.30 -30.18
N SER A 80 -29.65 -5.98 -31.29
CA SER A 80 -29.19 -7.38 -31.31
C SER A 80 -27.72 -7.58 -30.89
N ASP A 81 -26.85 -6.59 -31.11
CA ASP A 81 -25.39 -6.79 -31.05
C ASP A 81 -24.74 -6.38 -29.72
N ILE A 82 -25.43 -5.55 -28.90
CA ILE A 82 -24.89 -5.05 -27.63
C ILE A 82 -25.21 -6.01 -26.46
N SER A 83 -26.45 -6.53 -26.41
CA SER A 83 -26.87 -7.49 -25.38
C SER A 83 -26.02 -8.78 -25.38
N THR A 84 -25.66 -9.24 -26.57
CA THR A 84 -24.81 -10.42 -26.76
C THR A 84 -23.37 -10.18 -26.27
N LYS A 85 -22.84 -8.96 -26.42
CA LYS A 85 -21.48 -8.58 -25.97
C LYS A 85 -21.40 -8.38 -24.45
N VAL A 86 -22.46 -7.86 -23.82
CA VAL A 86 -22.52 -7.72 -22.36
C VAL A 86 -22.59 -9.09 -21.67
N SER A 87 -23.35 -10.04 -22.24
CA SER A 87 -23.47 -11.40 -21.71
C SER A 87 -22.15 -12.19 -21.77
N THR A 88 -21.38 -12.05 -22.86
CA THR A 88 -20.08 -12.73 -22.99
C THR A 88 -19.03 -12.15 -22.05
N MET A 89 -19.02 -10.83 -21.84
CA MET A 89 -18.13 -10.19 -20.87
C MET A 89 -18.47 -10.58 -19.42
N GLN A 90 -19.74 -10.67 -19.07
CA GLN A 90 -20.15 -11.17 -17.73
C GLN A 90 -19.75 -12.64 -17.51
N LYS A 91 -19.87 -13.48 -18.54
CA LYS A 91 -19.44 -14.89 -18.47
C LYS A 91 -17.92 -15.04 -18.33
N LEU A 92 -17.14 -14.25 -19.06
CA LEU A 92 -15.67 -14.21 -18.90
C LEU A 92 -15.26 -13.70 -17.51
N LYS A 93 -15.99 -12.73 -16.96
CA LYS A 93 -15.76 -12.20 -15.61
C LYS A 93 -16.05 -13.24 -14.51
N LEU A 94 -17.08 -14.08 -14.68
CA LEU A 94 -17.35 -15.19 -13.76
C LEU A 94 -16.30 -16.31 -13.86
N ALA A 95 -15.87 -16.66 -15.08
CA ALA A 95 -14.86 -17.68 -15.29
C ALA A 95 -13.50 -17.28 -14.68
N LEU A 96 -13.09 -16.02 -14.80
CA LEU A 96 -11.85 -15.51 -14.19
C LEU A 96 -11.91 -15.53 -12.66
N LYS A 97 -13.07 -15.21 -12.06
CA LYS A 97 -13.27 -15.29 -10.60
C LYS A 97 -13.25 -16.72 -10.08
N SER A 98 -13.75 -17.68 -10.85
CA SER A 98 -13.77 -19.11 -10.48
C SER A 98 -12.37 -19.71 -10.45
N THR A 99 -11.49 -19.35 -11.40
CA THR A 99 -10.13 -19.91 -11.48
C THR A 99 -9.22 -19.45 -10.32
N ILE A 100 -9.54 -18.30 -9.70
CA ILE A 100 -8.76 -17.75 -8.59
C ILE A 100 -9.13 -18.39 -7.24
N CYS A 101 -10.27 -19.08 -7.13
CA CYS A 101 -10.76 -19.61 -5.84
C CYS A 101 -10.31 -21.06 -5.51
N SER A 102 -9.47 -21.71 -6.32
CA SER A 102 -9.09 -23.12 -6.11
C SER A 102 -7.83 -23.36 -5.25
N HIS A 103 -7.29 -22.35 -4.57
CA HIS A 103 -6.11 -22.53 -3.68
C HIS A 103 -6.40 -22.33 -2.19
N SER A 104 -7.66 -22.48 -1.76
CA SER A 104 -8.00 -22.54 -0.34
C SER A 104 -8.63 -23.90 0.01
N CYS A 105 -7.79 -24.94 0.06
CA CYS A 105 -8.06 -26.13 0.86
C CYS A 105 -6.79 -26.97 1.04
N ALA A 106 -6.03 -26.68 2.10
CA ALA A 106 -5.28 -27.70 2.83
C ALA A 106 -4.99 -27.14 4.23
N THR A 107 -5.75 -27.65 5.18
CA THR A 107 -5.52 -27.57 6.62
C THR A 107 -4.08 -27.94 6.98
N GLU A 108 -3.42 -27.04 7.71
CA GLU A 108 -2.67 -27.33 8.93
C GLU A 108 -1.88 -28.66 8.96
N LYS A 109 -0.59 -28.59 8.61
CA LYS A 109 0.46 -29.36 9.28
C LYS A 109 1.68 -28.48 9.50
N THR A 110 1.89 -28.20 10.77
CA THR A 110 3.13 -27.73 11.38
C THR A 110 4.32 -28.52 10.84
N HIS A 111 5.17 -27.87 10.07
CA HIS A 111 6.60 -28.15 10.07
C HIS A 111 7.32 -26.81 10.02
N VAL A 112 7.55 -26.26 11.21
CA VAL A 112 8.67 -25.35 11.46
C VAL A 112 9.93 -26.08 11.00
N SER A 113 10.32 -25.86 9.74
CA SER A 113 11.65 -26.19 9.26
C SER A 113 12.50 -24.97 9.53
N THR A 114 13.04 -24.90 10.74
CA THR A 114 14.10 -23.99 11.13
C THR A 114 15.42 -24.51 10.54
N GLU A 115 15.52 -24.53 9.22
CA GLU A 115 16.84 -24.48 8.60
C GLU A 115 17.33 -23.04 8.65
N PRO A 116 18.61 -22.78 8.95
CA PRO A 116 19.19 -21.46 8.78
C PRO A 116 19.24 -21.17 7.27
N LYS A 117 18.15 -20.59 6.75
CA LYS A 117 18.13 -20.11 5.36
C LYS A 117 19.20 -19.04 5.26
N SER A 118 20.20 -19.31 4.42
CA SER A 118 21.25 -18.35 4.10
C SER A 118 20.63 -17.04 3.63
N ILE A 119 21.17 -15.90 4.06
CA ILE A 119 20.64 -14.56 3.74
C ILE A 119 20.36 -14.34 2.23
N PRO A 120 21.21 -14.78 1.28
CA PRO A 120 20.89 -14.72 -0.15
C PRO A 120 19.61 -15.46 -0.54
N SER A 121 19.31 -16.60 0.09
CA SER A 121 18.08 -17.35 -0.18
C SER A 121 16.84 -16.59 0.28
N ILE A 122 16.93 -15.91 1.43
CA ILE A 122 15.82 -15.10 1.94
C ILE A 122 15.53 -13.92 1.01
N ILE A 123 16.58 -13.25 0.50
CA ILE A 123 16.47 -12.16 -0.47
C ILE A 123 15.81 -12.64 -1.75
N SER A 124 16.30 -13.74 -2.33
CA SER A 124 15.74 -14.30 -3.58
C SER A 124 14.26 -14.70 -3.44
N ASN A 125 13.89 -15.30 -2.31
CA ASN A 125 12.49 -15.64 -2.02
C ASN A 125 11.61 -14.39 -1.94
N ALA A 126 12.07 -13.34 -1.26
CA ALA A 126 11.30 -12.11 -1.12
C ALA A 126 11.13 -11.37 -2.46
N GLN A 127 12.18 -11.32 -3.29
CA GLN A 127 12.11 -10.76 -4.64
C GLN A 127 11.12 -11.54 -5.52
N THR A 128 11.08 -12.87 -5.42
CA THR A 128 10.12 -13.71 -6.16
C THR A 128 8.67 -13.37 -5.79
N VAL A 129 8.40 -13.19 -4.49
CA VAL A 129 7.08 -12.77 -4.00
C VAL A 129 6.71 -11.39 -4.54
N LEU A 130 7.61 -10.41 -4.51
CA LEU A 130 7.34 -9.07 -5.02
C LEU A 130 7.03 -9.05 -6.52
N THR A 131 7.80 -9.78 -7.33
CA THR A 131 7.54 -9.90 -8.77
C THR A 131 6.16 -10.51 -9.02
N SER A 132 5.77 -11.54 -8.27
CA SER A 132 4.43 -12.15 -8.40
C SER A 132 3.32 -11.15 -8.08
N LEU A 133 3.49 -10.31 -7.06
CA LEU A 133 2.51 -9.29 -6.65
C LEU A 133 2.42 -8.14 -7.65
N GLN A 134 3.54 -7.74 -8.27
CA GLN A 134 3.61 -6.70 -9.30
C GLN A 134 2.95 -7.12 -10.62
N THR A 135 2.97 -8.41 -10.95
CA THR A 135 2.30 -8.92 -12.16
C THR A 135 0.78 -9.09 -12.01
N GLY A 136 0.25 -8.99 -10.78
CA GLY A 136 -1.18 -8.99 -10.51
C GLY A 136 -1.82 -7.62 -10.79
N VAL A 137 -3.12 -7.60 -11.11
CA VAL A 137 -3.93 -6.37 -11.24
C VAL A 137 -4.22 -5.79 -9.85
N ASN A 138 -3.19 -5.46 -9.08
CA ASN A 138 -3.29 -4.97 -7.71
C ASN A 138 -3.01 -3.46 -7.64
N GLN A 139 -3.86 -2.74 -6.91
CA GLN A 139 -3.90 -1.27 -6.82
C GLN A 139 -2.80 -0.67 -5.94
N ASN A 140 -2.05 -1.48 -5.17
CA ASN A 140 -1.03 -0.99 -4.24
C ASN A 140 0.38 -0.93 -4.83
N SER A 141 0.47 -0.49 -6.10
CA SER A 141 1.72 -0.38 -6.86
C SER A 141 2.81 0.38 -6.08
N ASP A 142 2.45 1.47 -5.41
CA ASP A 142 3.42 2.32 -4.71
C ASP A 142 4.06 1.61 -3.51
N VAL A 143 3.28 0.87 -2.72
CA VAL A 143 3.81 0.09 -1.58
C VAL A 143 4.72 -1.02 -2.07
N LEU A 144 4.36 -1.68 -3.18
CA LEU A 144 5.21 -2.70 -3.79
C LEU A 144 6.54 -2.10 -4.27
N LEU A 145 6.51 -0.91 -4.89
CA LEU A 145 7.72 -0.18 -5.29
C LEU A 145 8.62 0.17 -4.09
N LEU A 146 8.03 0.62 -2.97
CA LEU A 146 8.79 0.87 -1.74
C LEU A 146 9.52 -0.38 -1.27
N TYR A 147 8.84 -1.52 -1.19
CA TYR A 147 9.47 -2.78 -0.77
C TYR A 147 10.51 -3.25 -1.79
N THR A 148 10.28 -3.11 -3.10
CA THR A 148 11.30 -3.41 -4.12
C THR A 148 12.57 -2.58 -3.91
N SER A 149 12.44 -1.28 -3.65
CA SER A 149 13.58 -0.40 -3.35
C SER A 149 14.29 -0.77 -2.05
N LEU A 150 13.55 -1.22 -1.02
CA LEU A 150 14.13 -1.74 0.22
C LEU A 150 15.00 -2.97 -0.04
N TRP A 151 14.48 -3.95 -0.79
CA TRP A 151 15.23 -5.18 -1.07
C TRP A 151 16.48 -4.94 -1.91
N LYS A 152 16.41 -4.01 -2.87
CA LYS A 152 17.60 -3.58 -3.61
C LYS A 152 18.65 -2.97 -2.68
N SER A 153 18.23 -2.17 -1.70
CA SER A 153 19.13 -1.59 -0.70
C SER A 153 19.73 -2.65 0.22
N LEU A 154 18.95 -3.64 0.66
CA LEU A 154 19.42 -4.76 1.46
C LEU A 154 20.44 -5.62 0.71
N GLU A 155 20.20 -5.88 -0.57
CA GLU A 155 21.12 -6.65 -1.42
C GLU A 155 22.47 -5.92 -1.60
N MET A 156 22.45 -4.60 -1.82
CA MET A 156 23.68 -3.81 -1.85
C MET A 156 24.44 -3.90 -0.53
N VAL A 157 23.74 -3.68 0.59
CA VAL A 157 24.36 -3.74 1.93
C VAL A 157 24.90 -5.14 2.21
N GLN A 158 24.23 -6.20 1.75
CA GLN A 158 24.75 -7.57 1.86
C GLN A 158 26.09 -7.72 1.15
N GLY A 159 26.26 -7.12 -0.03
CA GLY A 159 27.52 -7.17 -0.79
C GLY A 159 28.67 -6.43 -0.10
N GLU A 160 28.37 -5.40 0.69
CA GLU A 160 29.35 -4.62 1.46
C GLU A 160 29.75 -5.29 2.80
N ILE A 161 28.89 -6.14 3.36
CA ILE A 161 29.19 -6.90 4.58
C ILE A 161 30.16 -8.04 4.23
N ASP A 162 31.46 -7.74 4.34
CA ASP A 162 32.57 -8.68 4.15
C ASP A 162 32.98 -9.40 5.45
N GLU A 163 34.02 -10.24 5.39
CA GLU A 163 34.59 -10.92 6.56
C GLU A 163 35.24 -9.97 7.59
N ASN A 164 35.47 -8.69 7.26
CA ASN A 164 36.04 -7.71 8.18
C ASN A 164 34.98 -7.10 9.12
N HIS A 165 33.70 -7.28 8.83
CA HIS A 165 32.63 -6.83 9.72
C HIS A 165 32.45 -7.78 10.90
N ASN A 166 32.30 -7.22 12.11
CA ASN A 166 32.08 -8.00 13.33
C ASN A 166 30.81 -8.87 13.22
N ASP A 167 30.80 -10.03 13.87
CA ASP A 167 29.67 -10.96 13.92
C ASP A 167 28.37 -10.29 14.39
N GLU A 168 28.48 -9.27 15.25
CA GLU A 168 27.34 -8.45 15.69
C GLU A 168 26.65 -7.72 14.52
N CYS A 169 27.43 -7.19 13.56
CA CYS A 169 26.88 -6.57 12.35
C CYS A 169 26.10 -7.60 11.52
N ARG A 170 26.70 -8.77 11.31
CA ARG A 170 26.11 -9.86 10.52
C ARG A 170 24.81 -10.38 11.15
N VAL A 171 24.78 -10.51 12.47
CA VAL A 171 23.59 -10.90 13.23
C VAL A 171 22.51 -9.82 13.15
N ALA A 172 22.86 -8.55 13.36
CA ALA A 172 21.92 -7.43 13.27
C ALA A 172 21.31 -7.31 11.86
N PHE A 173 22.14 -7.47 10.83
CA PHE A 173 21.71 -7.49 9.43
C PHE A 173 20.81 -8.68 9.13
N GLY A 174 21.17 -9.89 9.59
CA GLY A 174 20.35 -11.09 9.42
C GLY A 174 18.97 -10.98 10.07
N SER A 175 18.90 -10.39 11.27
CA SER A 175 17.63 -10.07 11.94
C SER A 175 16.79 -9.09 11.11
N LEU A 176 17.40 -8.03 10.58
CA LEU A 176 16.71 -7.06 9.73
C LEU A 176 16.15 -7.70 8.46
N VAL A 177 16.93 -8.54 7.77
CA VAL A 177 16.50 -9.24 6.56
C VAL A 177 15.36 -10.21 6.84
N THR A 178 15.41 -10.91 7.99
CA THR A 178 14.34 -11.84 8.41
C THR A 178 13.03 -11.09 8.68
N ASP A 179 13.09 -9.94 9.35
CA ASP A 179 11.93 -9.08 9.58
C ASP A 179 11.35 -8.58 8.26
N ALA A 180 12.20 -8.07 7.36
CA ALA A 180 11.79 -7.60 6.04
C ALA A 180 11.11 -8.70 5.23
N SER A 181 11.62 -9.94 5.28
CA SER A 181 11.01 -11.11 4.61
C SER A 181 9.63 -11.41 5.18
N THR A 182 9.50 -11.44 6.50
CA THR A 182 8.24 -11.69 7.19
C THR A 182 7.17 -10.65 6.79
N PHE A 183 7.55 -9.37 6.70
CA PHE A 183 6.62 -8.32 6.27
C PHE A 183 6.29 -8.39 4.77
N THR A 184 7.25 -8.79 3.94
CA THR A 184 7.03 -9.03 2.50
C THR A 184 6.02 -10.16 2.25
N MET A 185 6.07 -11.24 3.03
CA MET A 185 5.08 -12.31 2.95
C MET A 185 3.69 -11.87 3.43
N LYS A 186 3.63 -10.95 4.41
CA LYS A 186 2.34 -10.39 4.89
C LYS A 186 1.67 -9.48 3.87
N LEU A 187 2.44 -8.83 2.97
CA LEU A 187 1.89 -8.03 1.86
C LEU A 187 1.00 -8.85 0.92
N GLN A 188 1.32 -10.12 0.70
CA GLN A 188 0.49 -11.01 -0.13
C GLN A 188 -0.92 -11.20 0.45
N ASN A 189 -1.07 -11.08 1.77
CA ASN A 189 -2.33 -11.28 2.49
C ASN A 189 -2.99 -9.95 2.92
N ALA A 190 -2.32 -8.83 2.70
CA ALA A 190 -2.82 -7.51 3.04
C ALA A 190 -3.83 -7.08 1.96
N GLY A 191 -5.13 -7.18 2.27
CA GLY A 191 -6.17 -6.66 1.38
C GLY A 191 -6.10 -5.13 1.21
N ASP A 192 -6.78 -4.61 0.19
CA ASP A 192 -6.76 -3.19 -0.27
C ASP A 192 -7.37 -2.16 0.70
N ARG A 193 -7.46 -2.49 1.99
CA ARG A 193 -7.99 -1.58 3.00
C ARG A 193 -6.94 -0.53 3.31
N LEU A 194 -7.36 0.73 3.40
CA LEU A 194 -6.52 1.88 3.77
C LEU A 194 -5.67 1.63 5.03
N ILE A 195 -6.24 0.94 6.02
CA ILE A 195 -5.53 0.55 7.26
C ILE A 195 -4.35 -0.38 6.96
N SER A 196 -4.55 -1.39 6.11
CA SER A 196 -3.49 -2.32 5.70
C SER A 196 -2.38 -1.61 4.93
N VAL A 197 -2.76 -0.67 4.05
CA VAL A 197 -1.80 0.16 3.30
C VAL A 197 -0.99 1.04 4.25
N ALA A 198 -1.63 1.74 5.19
CA ALA A 198 -0.93 2.57 6.17
C ALA A 198 0.02 1.73 7.05
N GLU A 199 -0.43 0.58 7.54
CA GLU A 199 0.37 -0.34 8.36
C GLU A 199 1.60 -0.85 7.61
N THR A 200 1.44 -1.29 6.36
CA THR A 200 2.53 -1.82 5.54
C THR A 200 3.54 -0.74 5.14
N THR A 201 3.07 0.47 4.84
CA THR A 201 3.91 1.65 4.61
C THR A 201 4.69 2.06 5.86
N MET A 202 4.06 2.07 7.04
CA MET A 202 4.75 2.35 8.31
C MET A 202 5.84 1.31 8.61
N ARG A 203 5.57 0.03 8.35
CA ARG A 203 6.56 -1.05 8.50
C ARG A 203 7.76 -0.85 7.57
N TYR A 204 7.52 -0.45 6.32
CA TYR A 204 8.59 -0.11 5.39
C TYR A 204 9.50 0.97 5.97
N TYR A 205 8.96 2.11 6.41
CA TYR A 205 9.77 3.20 6.95
C TYR A 205 10.54 2.81 8.21
N ALA A 206 9.97 1.93 9.04
CA ALA A 206 10.66 1.39 10.21
C ALA A 206 11.86 0.51 9.81
N LEU A 207 11.72 -0.33 8.79
CA LEU A 207 12.82 -1.16 8.26
C LEU A 207 13.90 -0.30 7.60
N ASP A 208 13.50 0.64 6.75
CA ASP A 208 14.43 1.54 6.06
C ASP A 208 15.26 2.36 7.05
N ARG A 209 14.63 2.88 8.11
CA ARG A 209 15.33 3.57 9.19
C ARG A 209 16.26 2.66 9.99
N ARG A 210 15.87 1.39 10.21
CA ARG A 210 16.76 0.42 10.87
C ARG A 210 17.97 0.09 10.00
N LEU A 211 17.78 0.00 8.69
CA LEU A 211 18.87 -0.17 7.72
C LEU A 211 19.82 1.04 7.75
N ASP A 212 19.28 2.26 7.73
CA ASP A 212 20.08 3.50 7.83
C ASP A 212 20.96 3.51 9.09
N LYS A 213 20.38 3.18 10.25
CA LYS A 213 21.13 3.11 11.51
C LYS A 213 22.20 2.03 11.52
N LEU A 214 21.93 0.88 10.90
CA LEU A 214 22.91 -0.20 10.78
C LEU A 214 24.07 0.25 9.90
N CYS A 215 23.78 0.84 8.74
CA CYS A 215 24.81 1.37 7.85
C CYS A 215 25.66 2.44 8.54
N GLU A 216 25.06 3.35 9.30
CA GLU A 216 25.78 4.37 10.06
C GLU A 216 26.67 3.75 11.16
N ALA A 217 26.16 2.77 11.91
CA ALA A 217 26.90 2.13 13.01
C ALA A 217 28.12 1.33 12.53
N TYR A 218 28.05 0.79 11.32
CA TYR A 218 29.10 -0.08 10.76
C TYR A 218 29.80 0.52 9.53
N PHE A 219 29.62 1.82 9.28
CA PHE A 219 30.27 2.56 8.18
C PHE A 219 30.02 1.98 6.77
N ILE A 220 28.85 1.39 6.56
CA ILE A 220 28.45 0.84 5.26
C ILE A 220 27.90 1.95 4.37
N VAL A 221 28.40 2.05 3.14
CA VAL A 221 27.95 3.07 2.17
C VAL A 221 26.63 2.65 1.53
N ARG A 222 25.55 3.42 1.78
CA ARG A 222 24.32 3.36 0.98
C ARG A 222 24.41 4.38 -0.15
N GLN A 223 24.22 3.96 -1.41
CA GLN A 223 23.99 4.92 -2.49
C GLN A 223 22.68 5.67 -2.28
N ASP A 224 22.67 6.94 -2.70
CA ASP A 224 21.61 7.88 -2.39
C ASP A 224 20.25 7.44 -2.95
N LYS A 225 19.19 7.78 -2.21
CA LYS A 225 17.80 7.42 -2.51
C LYS A 225 17.34 8.23 -3.74
N SER A 226 17.61 7.76 -4.95
CA SER A 226 16.96 8.28 -6.15
C SER A 226 15.47 7.96 -6.07
N CYS A 227 14.69 8.92 -5.56
CA CYS A 227 13.25 9.00 -5.72
C CYS A 227 12.91 9.24 -7.20
#